data_AF-A0A3A4Z600-F1
#
_entry.id   AF-A0A3A4Z600-F1
#
_cell.length_a   1.000
_cell.length_b   1.000
_cell.length_c   1.000
_cell.angle_alpha   90.00
_cell.angle_beta   90.00
_cell.angle_gamma   90.00
#
_symmetry.space_group_name_H-M   'P 1'
#
loop_
_entity.id
_entity.type
_entity.pdbx_description
1 polymer ?
#
loop_
_entity_poly.entity_id
_entity_poly.type
_entity_poly.pdbx_seq_one_letter_code
_entity_poly.pdbx_strand_id
1 'polypeptide(L)'
;MSLKTQIEENIKQSLKAGQKEELSALRMLLAAVKNEEIAKQREATDEDVIAVVQRQIKQRKESAEIYEKAGREELSSKERAEIEVLSKFLPQQLSEDELRNVVQEVISTLPENEKNNFGKVMGMVMAKVKGRAEGNEVGRIVREMLQ
;
A
#
# COMPACT_ATOMS: atom_id res chain seq x y z
N MET A 1 -13.06 -11.57 10.06
CA MET A 1 -13.57 -10.19 10.14
C MET A 1 -12.90 -9.40 9.03
N SER A 2 -13.64 -8.65 8.21
CA SER A 2 -13.07 -7.92 7.07
C SER A 2 -12.20 -6.75 7.53
N LEU A 3 -11.29 -6.29 6.67
CA LEU A 3 -10.43 -5.13 6.95
C LEU A 3 -11.25 -3.86 7.20
N LYS A 4 -12.36 -3.67 6.47
CA LYS A 4 -13.28 -2.56 6.72
C LYS A 4 -13.83 -2.58 8.14
N THR A 5 -14.31 -3.73 8.61
CA THR A 5 -14.80 -3.86 9.99
C THR A 5 -13.66 -3.65 11.00
N GLN A 6 -12.42 -4.09 10.68
CA GLN A 6 -11.27 -3.84 11.55
C GLN A 6 -10.98 -2.35 11.69
N ILE A 7 -11.04 -1.59 10.60
CA ILE A 7 -10.89 -0.13 10.64
C ILE A 7 -11.98 0.51 11.53
N GLU A 8 -13.23 0.09 11.39
CA GLU A 8 -14.34 0.62 12.20
C GLU A 8 -14.19 0.31 13.70
N GLU A 9 -13.68 -0.88 14.04
CA GLU A 9 -13.39 -1.23 15.43
C GLU A 9 -12.22 -0.43 16.00
N ASN A 10 -11.14 -0.26 15.23
CA ASN A 10 -10.00 0.56 15.65
C ASN A 10 -10.39 2.04 15.84
N ILE A 11 -11.33 2.57 15.05
CA ILE A 11 -11.92 3.91 15.28
C ILE A 11 -12.59 3.97 16.65
N LYS A 12 -13.41 2.96 17.00
CA LYS A 12 -14.10 2.91 18.30
C LYS A 12 -13.10 2.80 19.45
N GLN A 13 -12.04 1.99 19.29
CA GLN A 13 -10.99 1.83 20.29
C GLN A 13 -10.20 3.14 20.47
N SER A 14 -9.75 3.76 19.38
CA SER A 14 -9.02 5.04 19.41
C SER A 14 -9.84 6.16 20.06
N LEU A 15 -11.14 6.20 19.79
CA LEU A 15 -12.06 7.15 20.42
C LEU A 15 -12.13 6.96 21.94
N LYS A 16 -12.25 5.71 22.41
CA LYS A 16 -12.30 5.38 23.85
C LYS A 16 -10.96 5.65 24.54
N ALA A 17 -9.85 5.38 23.86
CA ALA A 17 -8.50 5.58 24.37
C ALA A 17 -8.03 7.05 24.29
N GLY A 18 -8.80 7.95 23.65
CA GLY A 18 -8.40 9.34 23.47
C GLY A 18 -7.24 9.56 22.48
N GLN A 19 -6.95 8.58 21.63
CA GLN A 19 -5.88 8.63 20.62
C GLN A 19 -6.32 9.48 19.42
N LYS A 20 -6.27 10.80 19.57
CA LYS A 20 -6.84 11.75 18.60
C LYS A 20 -6.23 11.64 17.19
N GLU A 21 -4.93 11.41 17.10
CA GLU A 21 -4.21 11.31 15.83
C GLU A 21 -4.58 10.02 15.08
N GLU A 22 -4.49 8.87 15.76
CA GLU A 22 -4.91 7.58 15.22
C GLU A 22 -6.39 7.61 14.81
N LEU A 23 -7.26 8.18 15.64
CA LEU A 23 -8.68 8.36 15.34
C LEU A 23 -8.89 9.19 14.05
N SER A 24 -8.14 10.28 13.88
CA SER A 24 -8.22 11.12 12.68
C SER A 24 -7.79 10.34 11.43
N ALA A 25 -6.63 9.68 11.48
CA ALA A 25 -6.11 8.90 10.36
C ALA A 25 -7.07 7.77 9.95
N LEU A 26 -7.62 7.03 10.93
CA LEU A 26 -8.56 5.94 10.67
C LEU A 26 -9.89 6.43 10.09
N ARG A 27 -10.39 7.59 10.54
CA ARG A 27 -11.61 8.20 9.96
C ARG A 27 -11.41 8.61 8.51
N MET A 28 -10.25 9.20 8.19
CA MET A 28 -9.90 9.53 6.81
C MET A 28 -9.76 8.26 5.95
N LEU A 29 -9.15 7.20 6.48
CA LEU A 29 -9.07 5.92 5.78
C LEU A 29 -10.47 5.36 5.50
N LEU A 30 -11.37 5.32 6.50
CA LEU A 30 -12.73 4.81 6.31
C LEU A 30 -13.51 5.64 5.28
N ALA A 31 -13.32 6.96 5.25
CA ALA A 31 -13.90 7.82 4.22
C ALA A 31 -13.36 7.48 2.83
N ALA A 32 -12.06 7.24 2.69
CA ALA A 32 -11.46 6.81 1.42
C ALA A 32 -11.98 5.44 0.96
N VAL A 33 -12.20 4.50 1.88
CA VAL A 33 -12.84 3.21 1.59
C VAL A 33 -14.27 3.41 1.10
N LYS A 34 -15.06 4.24 1.77
CA LYS A 34 -16.44 4.54 1.33
C LYS A 34 -16.48 5.23 -0.04
N ASN A 35 -15.53 6.10 -0.34
CA ASN A 35 -15.42 6.70 -1.67
C ASN A 35 -15.14 5.66 -2.75
N GLU A 36 -14.32 4.66 -2.45
CA GLU A 36 -14.06 3.52 -3.33
C GLU A 36 -15.34 2.68 -3.56
N GLU A 37 -16.14 2.46 -2.51
CA GLU A 37 -17.43 1.78 -2.60
C GLU A 37 -18.42 2.52 -3.50
N ILE A 38 -18.50 3.84 -3.36
CA ILE A 38 -19.33 4.70 -4.20
C ILE A 38 -18.87 4.62 -5.65
N ALA A 39 -17.56 4.71 -5.90
CA ALA A 39 -17.00 4.63 -7.25
C ALA A 39 -17.25 3.27 -7.91
N LYS A 40 -17.21 2.18 -7.15
CA LYS A 40 -17.44 0.81 -7.63
C LYS A 40 -18.90 0.37 -7.59
N GLN A 41 -19.78 1.17 -6.98
CA GLN A 41 -21.20 0.86 -6.78
C GLN A 41 -21.43 -0.49 -6.05
N ARG A 42 -20.53 -0.86 -5.14
CA ARG A 42 -20.63 -2.06 -4.30
C ARG A 42 -19.81 -1.90 -3.03
N GLU A 43 -20.04 -2.76 -2.04
CA GLU A 43 -19.18 -2.82 -0.86
C GLU A 43 -17.74 -3.21 -1.22
N ALA A 44 -16.79 -2.66 -0.48
CA ALA A 44 -15.37 -2.87 -0.69
C ALA A 44 -14.98 -4.28 -0.21
N THR A 45 -14.27 -5.02 -1.06
CA THR A 45 -13.60 -6.25 -0.64
C THR A 45 -12.34 -5.90 0.14
N ASP A 46 -11.76 -6.86 0.85
CA ASP A 46 -10.47 -6.66 1.52
C ASP A 46 -9.37 -6.27 0.52
N GLU A 47 -9.45 -6.74 -0.72
CA GLU A 47 -8.51 -6.35 -1.78
C GLU A 47 -8.66 -4.88 -2.16
N ASP A 48 -9.89 -4.37 -2.21
CA ASP A 48 -10.15 -2.95 -2.44
C ASP A 48 -9.63 -2.12 -1.27
N VAL A 49 -9.85 -2.57 -0.03
CA VAL A 49 -9.34 -1.89 1.18
C VAL A 49 -7.82 -1.83 1.15
N ILE A 50 -7.13 -2.93 0.85
CA ILE A 50 -5.67 -2.97 0.68
C ILE A 50 -5.21 -1.96 -0.37
N ALA A 51 -5.86 -1.91 -1.53
CA ALA A 51 -5.52 -0.96 -2.59
C ALA A 51 -5.72 0.50 -2.14
N VAL A 52 -6.80 0.79 -1.41
CA VAL A 52 -7.05 2.11 -0.82
C VAL A 52 -5.97 2.47 0.19
N VAL A 53 -5.60 1.56 1.10
CA VAL A 53 -4.55 1.77 2.11
C VAL A 53 -3.20 2.04 1.44
N GLN A 54 -2.81 1.26 0.43
CA GLN A 54 -1.57 1.48 -0.32
C GLN A 54 -1.56 2.87 -0.99
N ARG A 55 -2.67 3.28 -1.62
CA ARG A 55 -2.82 4.62 -2.22
C ARG A 55 -2.71 5.72 -1.17
N GLN A 56 -3.33 5.54 0.00
CA GLN A 56 -3.28 6.50 1.10
C GLN A 56 -1.89 6.62 1.72
N ILE A 57 -1.15 5.52 1.87
CA ILE A 57 0.24 5.53 2.35
C ILE A 57 1.15 6.26 1.37
N LYS A 58 1.00 6.00 0.07
CA LYS A 58 1.78 6.68 -0.97
C LYS A 58 1.61 8.19 -0.93
N GLN A 59 0.37 8.67 -0.89
CA GLN A 59 0.07 10.10 -0.80
C GLN A 59 0.75 10.75 0.42
N ARG A 60 0.77 10.05 1.55
CA ARG A 60 1.43 10.53 2.78
C ARG A 60 2.96 10.51 2.67
N LYS A 61 3.54 9.51 2.01
CA LYS A 61 4.99 9.48 1.74
C LYS A 61 5.40 10.68 0.89
N GLU A 62 4.65 10.95 -0.18
CA GLU A 62 4.86 12.11 -1.05
C GLU A 62 4.72 13.43 -0.26
N SER A 63 3.68 13.57 0.56
CA SER A 63 3.50 14.73 1.45
C SER A 63 4.63 14.88 2.47
N ALA A 64 5.06 13.79 3.11
CA ALA A 64 6.12 13.78 4.10
C ALA A 64 7.44 14.29 3.52
N GLU A 65 7.78 13.85 2.31
CA GLU A 65 8.97 14.33 1.59
C GLU A 65 8.86 15.80 1.21
N ILE A 66 7.68 16.27 0.77
CA ILE A 66 7.44 17.67 0.44
C ILE A 66 7.61 18.56 1.69
N TYR A 67 7.02 18.15 2.81
CA TYR A 67 7.14 18.88 4.08
C TYR A 67 8.58 18.91 4.60
N GLU A 68 9.30 17.80 4.51
CA GLU A 68 10.70 17.71 4.89
C GLU A 68 11.57 18.64 4.04
N LYS A 69 11.42 18.62 2.71
CA LYS A 69 12.11 19.53 1.78
C LYS A 69 11.78 21.00 2.03
N ALA A 70 10.60 21.29 2.57
CA ALA A 70 10.16 22.64 2.94
C ALA A 70 10.56 23.07 4.36
N GLY A 71 11.34 22.26 5.09
CA GLY A 71 11.76 22.54 6.47
C GLY A 71 10.62 22.45 7.50
N ARG A 72 9.54 21.74 7.18
CA ARG A 72 8.35 21.55 8.05
C ARG A 72 8.38 20.16 8.68
N GLU A 73 9.39 19.90 9.51
CA GLU A 73 9.63 18.59 10.14
C GLU A 73 8.44 18.06 10.96
N GLU A 74 7.72 18.94 11.65
CA GLU A 74 6.51 18.58 12.40
C GLU A 74 5.44 17.94 11.48
N LEU A 75 5.22 18.53 10.30
CA LEU A 75 4.24 18.03 9.33
C LEU A 75 4.72 16.73 8.69
N SER A 76 6.02 16.62 8.36
CA SER A 76 6.60 15.37 7.86
C SER A 76 6.46 14.24 8.88
N SER A 77 6.74 14.52 10.15
CA SER A 77 6.62 13.55 11.24
C SER A 77 5.18 13.08 11.42
N LYS A 78 4.21 14.00 11.30
CA LYS A 78 2.79 13.66 11.34
C LYS A 78 2.39 12.71 10.20
N GLU A 79 2.80 12.99 8.97
CA GLU A 79 2.53 12.11 7.83
C GLU A 79 3.14 10.71 8.04
N ARG A 80 4.36 10.65 8.58
CA ARG A 80 5.04 9.38 8.90
C ARG A 80 4.31 8.60 9.99
N ALA A 81 3.82 9.26 11.04
CA ALA A 81 3.00 8.62 12.07
C ALA A 81 1.68 8.07 11.50
N GLU A 82 1.02 8.81 10.60
CA GLU A 82 -0.18 8.31 9.93
C GLU A 82 0.11 7.09 9.04
N ILE A 83 1.26 7.04 8.37
CA ILE A 83 1.70 5.85 7.61
C ILE A 83 1.80 4.62 8.52
N GLU A 84 2.35 4.75 9.72
CA GLU A 84 2.45 3.64 10.67
C GLU A 84 1.07 3.11 11.07
N VAL A 85 0.11 4.00 11.33
CA VAL A 85 -1.29 3.63 11.62
C VAL A 85 -1.92 2.86 10.47
N LEU A 86 -1.77 3.36 9.24
CA LEU A 86 -2.34 2.75 8.04
C LEU A 86 -1.70 1.40 7.72
N SER A 87 -0.40 1.26 7.96
CA SER A 87 0.37 0.05 7.62
C SER A 87 -0.10 -1.18 8.39
N LYS A 88 -0.79 -1.00 9.53
CA LYS A 88 -1.43 -2.09 10.30
C LYS A 88 -2.49 -2.85 9.50
N PHE A 89 -3.05 -2.25 8.44
CA PHE A 89 -4.09 -2.86 7.59
C PHE A 89 -3.54 -3.44 6.29
N LEU A 90 -2.21 -3.47 6.12
CA LEU A 90 -1.56 -4.15 5.02
C LEU A 90 -0.98 -5.49 5.46
N PRO A 91 -0.93 -6.48 4.55
CA PRO A 91 -0.03 -7.61 4.71
C PRO A 91 1.42 -7.14 4.90
N GLN A 92 2.26 -8.01 5.48
CA GLN A 92 3.68 -7.73 5.60
C GLN A 92 4.28 -7.34 4.25
N GLN A 93 4.76 -6.10 4.16
CA GLN A 93 5.40 -5.57 2.98
C GLN A 93 6.72 -6.28 2.74
N LEU A 94 7.03 -6.56 1.48
CA LEU A 94 8.31 -7.10 1.07
C LEU A 94 9.36 -5.99 1.12
N SER A 95 10.54 -6.32 1.60
CA SER A 95 11.73 -5.53 1.34
C SER A 95 12.08 -5.55 -0.15
N GLU A 96 12.90 -4.60 -0.60
CA GLU A 96 13.40 -4.56 -1.97
C GLU A 96 14.11 -5.88 -2.35
N ASP A 97 14.90 -6.46 -1.45
CA ASP A 97 15.61 -7.73 -1.68
C ASP A 97 14.64 -8.91 -1.81
N GLU A 98 13.63 -9.00 -0.95
CA GLU A 98 12.60 -10.03 -1.07
C GLU A 98 11.80 -9.86 -2.36
N LEU A 99 11.50 -8.63 -2.77
CA LEU A 99 10.81 -8.35 -4.02
C LEU A 99 11.67 -8.71 -5.23
N ARG A 100 12.97 -8.40 -5.24
CA ARG A 100 13.93 -8.84 -6.25
C ARG A 100 13.97 -10.36 -6.36
N ASN A 101 13.96 -11.07 -5.23
CA ASN A 101 13.92 -12.54 -5.23
C ASN A 101 12.64 -13.08 -5.88
N VAL A 102 11.47 -12.49 -5.59
CA VAL A 102 10.21 -12.89 -6.23
C VAL A 102 10.25 -12.63 -7.74
N VAL A 103 10.79 -11.49 -8.17
CA VAL A 103 10.95 -11.15 -9.59
C VAL A 103 11.89 -12.14 -10.29
N GLN A 104 13.03 -12.47 -9.69
CA GLN A 104 13.97 -13.46 -10.21
C GLN A 104 13.32 -14.83 -10.38
N GLU A 105 12.55 -15.27 -9.38
CA GLU A 105 11.83 -16.54 -9.43
C GLU A 105 10.85 -16.56 -10.60
N VAL A 106 10.06 -15.49 -10.79
CA VAL A 106 9.12 -15.37 -11.91
C VAL A 106 9.84 -15.43 -13.25
N ILE A 107 10.92 -14.67 -13.43
CA ILE A 107 11.72 -14.68 -14.67
C ILE A 107 12.26 -16.10 -14.94
N SER A 108 12.72 -16.78 -13.90
CA SER A 108 13.31 -18.13 -14.02
C SER A 108 12.27 -19.19 -14.41
N THR A 109 11.00 -19.00 -14.05
CA THR A 109 9.89 -19.90 -14.44
C THR A 109 9.40 -19.70 -15.88
N LEU A 110 9.79 -18.61 -16.54
CA LEU A 110 9.32 -18.28 -17.89
C LEU A 110 10.23 -18.90 -18.97
N PRO A 111 9.64 -19.38 -20.09
CA PRO A 111 10.38 -19.75 -21.30
C PRO A 111 11.25 -18.59 -21.84
N GLU A 112 12.38 -18.92 -22.47
CA GLU A 112 13.38 -17.96 -22.99
C GLU A 112 12.78 -16.80 -23.80
N ASN A 113 11.82 -17.12 -24.67
CA ASN A 113 11.12 -16.17 -25.56
C ASN A 113 10.16 -15.22 -24.83
N GLU A 114 9.91 -15.45 -23.54
CA GLU A 114 8.97 -14.68 -22.73
C GLU A 114 9.64 -13.98 -21.54
N LYS A 115 10.90 -14.32 -21.21
CA LYS A 115 11.66 -13.71 -20.11
C LYS A 115 11.77 -12.19 -20.25
N ASN A 116 11.92 -11.68 -21.47
CA ASN A 116 12.02 -10.24 -21.74
C ASN A 116 10.67 -9.54 -21.91
N ASN A 117 9.54 -10.25 -21.75
CA ASN A 117 8.22 -9.65 -21.84
C ASN A 117 7.85 -8.99 -20.51
N PHE A 118 8.12 -7.68 -20.42
CA PHE A 118 7.80 -6.86 -19.24
C PHE A 118 6.34 -7.05 -18.77
N GLY A 119 5.37 -7.01 -19.69
CA GLY A 119 3.95 -7.14 -19.34
C GLY A 119 3.61 -8.50 -18.71
N LYS A 120 4.22 -9.58 -19.22
CA LYS A 120 4.02 -10.93 -18.69
C LYS A 120 4.67 -11.11 -17.32
N VAL A 121 5.93 -10.70 -17.17
CA VAL A 121 6.65 -10.73 -15.89
C VAL A 121 5.91 -9.90 -14.85
N MET A 122 5.51 -8.68 -15.21
CA MET A 122 4.78 -7.78 -14.32
C MET A 122 3.47 -8.39 -13.80
N GLY A 123 2.66 -8.98 -14.70
CA GLY A 123 1.40 -9.61 -14.32
C GLY A 123 1.59 -10.77 -13.33
N MET A 124 2.60 -11.61 -13.57
CA MET A 124 2.92 -12.74 -12.68
C MET A 124 3.47 -12.30 -11.32
N VAL A 125 4.37 -11.31 -11.31
CA VAL A 125 4.90 -10.77 -10.04
C VAL A 125 3.78 -10.13 -9.24
N MET A 126 2.94 -9.28 -9.83
CA MET A 126 1.81 -8.66 -9.13
C MET A 126 0.85 -9.67 -8.51
N ALA A 127 0.62 -10.80 -9.17
CA ALA A 127 -0.19 -11.88 -8.61
C ALA A 127 0.47 -12.48 -7.35
N LYS A 128 1.80 -12.64 -7.33
CA LYS A 128 2.56 -13.15 -6.17
C LYS A 128 2.71 -12.14 -5.03
N VAL A 129 2.80 -10.85 -5.33
CA VAL A 129 3.07 -9.80 -4.34
C VAL A 129 1.85 -8.95 -3.99
N LYS A 130 0.65 -9.42 -4.32
CA LYS A 130 -0.61 -8.70 -4.14
C LYS A 130 -0.74 -8.16 -2.70
N GLY A 131 -0.84 -6.83 -2.58
CA GLY A 131 -0.94 -6.13 -1.29
C GLY A 131 0.35 -6.08 -0.46
N ARG A 132 1.44 -6.71 -0.92
CA ARG A 132 2.74 -6.79 -0.22
C ARG A 132 3.83 -5.91 -0.84
N ALA A 133 3.57 -5.30 -1.99
CA ALA A 133 4.46 -4.35 -2.64
C ALA A 133 3.65 -3.32 -3.44
N GLU A 134 4.23 -2.14 -3.67
CA GLU A 134 3.63 -1.12 -4.54
C GLU A 134 3.92 -1.42 -6.01
N GLY A 135 2.92 -1.32 -6.88
CA GLY A 135 3.08 -1.58 -8.32
C GLY A 135 4.17 -0.74 -9.00
N ASN A 136 4.40 0.51 -8.56
CA ASN A 136 5.48 1.34 -9.09
C ASN A 136 6.86 0.78 -8.74
N GLU A 137 7.04 0.31 -7.52
CA GLU A 137 8.28 -0.29 -7.04
C GLU A 137 8.55 -1.62 -7.75
N VAL A 138 7.52 -2.48 -7.84
CA VAL A 138 7.60 -3.72 -8.62
C VAL A 138 7.98 -3.44 -10.07
N GLY A 139 7.33 -2.47 -10.70
CA GLY A 139 7.62 -2.11 -12.09
C GLY A 139 9.00 -1.47 -12.30
N ARG A 140 9.59 -0.83 -11.29
CA ARG A 140 10.99 -0.36 -11.32
C ARG A 140 11.93 -1.56 -11.30
N ILE A 141 11.78 -2.45 -10.32
CA ILE A 141 12.66 -3.62 -10.14
C ILE A 141 12.57 -4.56 -11.34
N VAL A 142 11.37 -4.83 -11.86
CA VAL A 142 11.20 -5.65 -13.07
C VAL A 142 11.93 -5.02 -14.25
N ARG A 143 11.88 -3.69 -14.44
CA ARG A 143 12.64 -3.02 -15.50
C ARG A 143 14.15 -3.16 -15.31
N GLU A 144 14.64 -2.98 -14.09
CA GLU A 144 16.06 -3.14 -13.77
C GLU A 144 16.57 -4.57 -14.03
N MET A 145 15.74 -5.59 -13.81
CA MET A 145 16.12 -7.00 -13.97
C MET A 145 15.96 -7.55 -15.40
N LEU A 146 15.29 -6.81 -16.28
CA LEU A 146 15.10 -7.17 -17.69
C LEU A 146 16.01 -6.40 -18.65
N GLN A 147 16.80 -5.45 -18.13
CA GLN A 147 17.87 -4.77 -18.86
C GLN A 147 19.13 -5.64 -18.90
#